data_AF-A0A8X6QLG7-F1
#
_entry.id   AF-A0A8X6QLG7-F1
#
_cell.length_a   1.000
_cell.length_b   1.000
_cell.length_c   1.000
_cell.angle_alpha   90.00
_cell.angle_beta   90.00
_cell.angle_gamma   90.00
#
_symmetry.space_group_name_H-M   'P 1'
#
loop_
_entity.id
_entity.type
_entity.pdbx_description
1 polymer ?
#
loop_
_entity_poly.entity_id
_entity_poly.type
_entity_poly.pdbx_seq_one_letter_code
_entity_poly.pdbx_strand_id
1 'polypeptide(L)'
;YALDDKVWVTLHPKSNAAKGKIAKLIPKRDGPIFIITQRSLTAYEVAHAAKPHVPKGYYRVSALKRRLDENSELLIPLRKRSKPKTLDPNPNPSTALK
;
A
#
# COMPACT_ATOMS: atom_id res chain seq x y z
N TYR A 1 2.94 21.00 -4.86
CA TYR A 1 2.25 20.66 -3.61
C TYR A 1 2.28 21.89 -2.71
N ALA A 2 1.29 22.08 -1.85
CA ALA A 2 1.25 23.18 -0.89
C ALA A 2 1.82 22.76 0.48
N LEU A 3 2.10 23.75 1.33
CA LEU A 3 2.35 23.53 2.76
C LEU A 3 1.14 22.85 3.40
N ASP A 4 1.37 21.95 4.35
CA ASP A 4 0.35 21.15 5.05
C ASP A 4 -0.51 20.23 4.16
N ASP A 5 -0.13 20.04 2.88
CA ASP A 5 -0.75 19.01 2.04
C ASP A 5 -0.51 17.62 2.63
N LYS A 6 -1.59 16.83 2.78
CA LYS A 6 -1.53 15.41 3.14
C LYS A 6 -1.09 14.59 1.93
N VAL A 7 0.09 13.98 2.05
CA VAL A 7 0.68 13.16 1.01
C VAL A 7 1.08 11.78 1.54
N TRP A 8 1.13 10.82 0.62
CA TRP A 8 1.78 9.54 0.81
C TRP A 8 3.14 9.56 0.13
N VAL A 9 4.10 8.94 0.79
CA VAL A 9 5.45 8.77 0.26
C VAL A 9 5.58 7.35 -0.28
N THR A 10 6.01 7.22 -1.53
CA THR A 10 6.32 5.94 -2.14
C THR A 10 7.68 5.47 -1.64
N LEU A 11 7.72 4.28 -1.05
CA LEU A 11 8.93 3.62 -0.56
C LEU A 11 9.31 2.45 -1.47
N HIS A 12 10.60 2.12 -1.49
CA HIS A 12 11.15 0.93 -2.11
C HIS A 12 11.61 -0.06 -1.03
N PRO A 13 10.67 -0.79 -0.38
CA PRO A 13 11.04 -1.75 0.65
C PRO A 13 11.91 -2.85 0.04
N LYS A 14 13.07 -3.11 0.65
CA LYS A 14 13.94 -4.23 0.29
C LYS A 14 13.56 -5.45 1.12
N SER A 15 13.53 -6.61 0.48
CA SER A 15 13.38 -7.88 1.20
C SER A 15 14.65 -8.17 2.00
N ASN A 16 14.49 -8.75 3.17
CA ASN A 16 15.58 -9.21 4.00
C ASN A 16 15.12 -10.46 4.75
N ALA A 17 15.65 -11.62 4.34
CA ALA A 17 15.27 -12.93 4.90
C ALA A 17 15.65 -13.07 6.38
N ALA A 18 16.83 -12.59 6.78
CA ALA A 18 17.29 -12.63 8.17
C ALA A 18 16.38 -11.84 9.13
N LYS A 19 15.73 -10.78 8.62
CA LYS A 19 14.75 -9.97 9.36
C LYS A 19 13.29 -10.41 9.14
N GLY A 20 13.05 -11.51 8.42
CA GLY A 20 11.71 -11.97 8.06
C GLY A 20 10.92 -10.98 7.19
N LYS A 21 11.59 -10.04 6.52
CA LYS A 21 10.94 -8.98 5.74
C LYS A 21 10.82 -9.39 4.28
N ILE A 22 9.60 -9.53 3.78
CA ILE A 22 9.33 -9.80 2.37
C ILE A 22 8.76 -8.53 1.73
N ALA A 23 9.50 -7.94 0.79
CA ALA A 23 9.11 -6.69 0.12
C ALA A 23 7.71 -6.75 -0.53
N LYS A 24 7.30 -7.93 -1.01
CA LYS A 24 5.97 -8.14 -1.60
C LYS A 24 4.81 -7.95 -0.60
N LEU A 25 5.07 -8.18 0.68
CA LEU A 25 4.07 -8.07 1.75
C LEU A 25 4.08 -6.70 2.45
N ILE A 26 5.12 -5.89 2.20
CA ILE A 26 5.27 -4.58 2.84
C ILE A 26 4.54 -3.52 1.99
N PRO A 27 3.74 -2.64 2.61
CA PRO A 27 3.12 -1.52 1.89
C PRO A 27 4.18 -0.68 1.17
N LYS A 28 3.91 -0.37 -0.11
CA LYS A 28 4.77 0.50 -0.91
C LYS A 28 4.60 1.98 -0.58
N ARG A 29 3.61 2.33 0.24
CA ARG A 29 3.31 3.70 0.62
C ARG A 29 3.42 3.83 2.12
N ASP A 30 4.09 4.89 2.53
CA ASP A 30 4.14 5.34 3.91
C ASP A 30 3.02 6.35 4.17
N GLY A 31 2.58 6.42 5.43
CA GLY A 31 1.30 6.96 5.89
C GLY A 31 1.02 8.44 5.58
N PRO A 32 0.01 9.05 6.24
CA PRO A 32 -0.30 10.44 6.03
C PRO A 32 0.84 11.30 6.58
N ILE A 33 1.59 11.87 5.66
CA ILE A 33 2.74 12.73 5.88
C ILE A 33 2.35 14.12 5.39
N PHE A 34 2.79 15.16 6.09
CA PHE A 34 2.55 16.54 5.71
C PHE A 34 3.79 17.15 5.08
N ILE A 35 3.58 18.06 4.13
CA ILE A 35 4.65 18.88 3.55
C ILE A 35 4.93 20.06 4.48
N ILE A 36 6.17 20.13 4.96
CA ILE A 36 6.62 21.19 5.88
C ILE A 36 7.13 22.40 5.10
N THR A 37 7.90 22.16 4.04
CA THR A 37 8.47 23.24 3.23
C THR A 37 8.92 22.73 1.87
N GLN A 38 8.95 23.63 0.90
CA GLN A 38 9.51 23.38 -0.42
C GLN A 38 11.00 23.69 -0.41
N ARG A 39 11.85 22.66 -0.52
CA ARG A 39 13.31 22.83 -0.56
C ARG A 39 13.84 23.16 -1.94
N SER A 40 13.16 22.68 -2.99
CA SER A 40 13.48 23.03 -4.37
C SER A 40 12.22 22.93 -5.24
N LEU A 41 12.33 23.31 -6.51
CA LEU A 41 11.22 23.18 -7.47
C LEU A 41 10.62 21.76 -7.49
N THR A 42 11.47 20.74 -7.28
CA THR A 42 11.06 19.34 -7.38
C THR A 42 11.18 18.55 -6.08
N ALA A 43 11.61 19.15 -4.97
CA ALA A 43 11.80 18.45 -3.71
C ALA A 43 11.12 19.17 -2.53
N TYR A 44 10.46 18.38 -1.70
CA TYR A 44 9.75 18.85 -0.52
C TYR A 44 10.29 18.16 0.72
N GLU A 45 10.36 18.91 1.81
CA GLU A 45 10.60 18.37 3.13
C GLU A 45 9.27 17.96 3.74
N VAL A 46 9.27 16.78 4.36
CA VAL A 46 8.04 16.18 4.85
C VAL A 46 8.20 15.62 6.27
N ALA A 47 7.13 15.69 7.05
CA ALA A 47 7.08 15.15 8.42
C ALA A 47 5.84 14.30 8.66
N HIS A 48 5.96 13.40 9.62
CA HIS A 48 4.84 12.58 10.04
C HIS A 48 3.83 13.42 10.83
N ALA A 49 2.53 13.12 10.66
CA ALA A 49 1.45 13.79 11.40
C ALA A 49 1.65 13.82 12.92
N ALA A 50 2.18 12.72 13.47
CA ALA A 50 2.42 12.57 14.90
C ALA A 50 3.59 13.44 15.42
N LYS A 51 4.52 13.86 14.56
CA LYS A 51 5.73 14.61 14.93
C LYS A 51 6.06 15.62 13.82
N PRO A 52 5.29 16.71 13.69
CA PRO A 52 5.44 17.67 12.60
C PRO A 52 6.78 18.44 12.66
N HIS A 53 7.37 18.57 13.85
CA HIS A 53 8.65 19.28 14.03
C HIS A 53 9.87 18.44 13.70
N VAL A 54 9.72 17.13 13.52
CA VAL A 54 10.82 16.23 13.16
C VAL A 54 10.69 15.87 11.69
N PRO A 55 11.48 16.49 10.80
CA PRO A 55 11.44 16.15 9.38
C PRO A 55 11.86 14.70 9.19
N LYS A 56 11.05 13.95 8.45
CA LYS A 56 11.32 12.56 8.10
C LYS A 56 12.37 12.47 7.00
N GLY A 57 12.43 13.49 6.14
CA GLY A 57 13.41 13.62 5.08
C GLY A 57 12.91 14.45 3.91
N TYR A 58 13.66 14.39 2.82
CA TYR A 58 13.39 15.11 1.58
C TYR A 58 12.99 14.15 0.49
N TYR A 59 11.89 14.45 -0.21
CA TYR A 59 11.39 13.62 -1.29
C TYR A 59 11.14 14.43 -2.55
N ARG A 60 11.43 13.82 -3.69
CA ARG A 60 11.09 14.39 -5.00
C ARG A 60 9.59 14.26 -5.27
N VAL A 61 9.04 15.14 -6.11
CA VAL A 61 7.64 15.13 -6.55
C VAL A 61 7.20 13.74 -7.01
N SER A 62 8.07 13.01 -7.71
CA SER A 62 7.81 11.68 -8.25
C SER A 62 7.56 10.61 -7.19
N ALA A 63 8.10 10.78 -5.98
CA ALA A 63 7.89 9.86 -4.87
C ALA A 63 6.64 10.21 -4.05
N LEU A 64 6.11 11.42 -4.22
CA LEU A 64 4.95 11.92 -3.49
C LEU A 64 3.65 11.59 -4.23
N LYS A 65 2.59 11.29 -3.49
CA LYS A 65 1.23 11.15 -4.01
C LYS A 65 0.26 11.87 -3.09
N ARG A 66 -0.52 12.82 -3.61
CA ARG A 66 -1.60 13.44 -2.82
C ARG A 66 -2.58 12.36 -2.37
N ARG A 67 -2.95 12.42 -1.09
CA ARG A 67 -4.07 11.66 -0.57
C ARG A 67 -5.33 12.34 -1.07
N LEU A 68 -6.08 11.70 -1.98
CA LEU A 68 -7.48 12.07 -2.18
C LEU A 68 -8.26 11.52 -0.99
N ASP A 69 -9.17 12.31 -0.43
CA ASP A 69 -10.00 11.89 0.70
C ASP A 69 -10.80 10.62 0.36
N GLU A 70 -11.16 9.89 1.41
CA GLU A 70 -11.68 8.52 1.43
C GLU A 70 -13.01 8.30 0.66
N ASN A 71 -13.55 9.33 0.03
CA ASN A 71 -14.73 9.27 -0.84
C ASN A 71 -14.41 8.98 -2.32
N SER A 72 -13.19 8.52 -2.65
CA SER A 72 -12.99 7.90 -3.96
C SER A 72 -13.82 6.62 -4.01
N GLU A 73 -14.77 6.56 -4.96
CA GLU A 73 -15.68 5.44 -5.22
C GLU A 73 -15.11 4.10 -4.74
N LEU A 74 -15.83 3.45 -3.82
CA LEU A 74 -15.49 2.09 -3.40
C LEU A 74 -15.24 1.26 -4.65
N LEU A 75 -14.02 0.73 -4.81
CA LEU A 75 -13.68 -0.12 -5.93
C LEU A 75 -14.50 -1.42 -5.81
N ILE A 76 -15.64 -1.45 -6.49
CA ILE A 76 -16.50 -2.64 -6.52
C ILE A 76 -15.79 -3.70 -7.37
N PRO A 77 -15.67 -4.94 -6.88
CA PRO A 77 -15.10 -6.03 -7.68
C PRO A 77 -15.87 -6.18 -9.01
N LEU A 78 -15.17 -6.11 -10.13
CA LEU A 78 -15.76 -6.28 -11.47
C LEU A 78 -16.48 -7.63 -11.61
N ARG A 79 -16.02 -8.66 -10.91
CA ARG A 79 -16.66 -9.97 -10.86
C ARG A 79 -16.47 -10.60 -9.49
N LYS A 80 -17.56 -11.12 -8.92
CA LYS A 80 -17.50 -11.97 -7.72
C LYS A 80 -16.80 -13.28 -8.08
N ARG A 81 -15.76 -13.68 -7.33
CA ARG A 81 -15.18 -15.02 -7.45
C ARG A 81 -16.24 -16.05 -7.02
N SER A 82 -16.38 -17.12 -7.78
CA SER A 82 -17.19 -18.26 -7.37
C SER A 82 -16.61 -18.87 -6.09
N LYS A 83 -17.48 -19.33 -5.20
CA LYS A 83 -17.06 -20.12 -4.04
C LYS A 83 -16.42 -21.41 -4.57
N PRO A 84 -15.26 -21.85 -4.03
CA PRO A 84 -14.73 -23.16 -4.37
C PRO A 84 -15.80 -24.22 -4.10
N LYS A 85 -16.02 -25.13 -5.06
CA LYS A 85 -16.87 -26.29 -4.83
C LYS A 85 -16.17 -27.15 -3.78
N THR A 86 -16.84 -27.39 -2.65
CA THR A 86 -16.42 -28.44 -1.73
C THR A 86 -16.56 -29.75 -2.52
N LEU A 87 -15.44 -30.39 -2.83
CA LEU A 87 -15.49 -31.81 -3.17
C LEU A 87 -15.70 -32.51 -1.83
N ASP A 88 -16.91 -33.03 -1.64
CA ASP A 88 -17.21 -33.85 -0.46
C ASP A 88 -16.14 -34.97 -0.38
N PRO A 89 -15.55 -35.22 0.80
CA PRO A 89 -14.53 -36.24 0.95
C PRO A 89 -15.21 -37.63 0.91
N ASN A 90 -15.41 -38.13 -0.31
CA ASN A 90 -15.90 -39.46 -0.67
C ASN A 90 -17.34 -39.83 -0.22
N PRO A 91 -18.07 -40.51 -1.12
CA PRO A 91 -18.29 -41.91 -0.83
C PRO A 91 -17.97 -42.83 -2.02
N ASN A 92 -16.99 -43.71 -1.79
CA ASN A 92 -16.82 -45.06 -2.33
C ASN A 92 -16.23 -45.25 -3.75
N PRO A 93 -15.07 -45.95 -3.87
CA PRO A 93 -14.59 -46.51 -5.12
C PRO A 93 -15.26 -47.88 -5.35
N SER A 94 -16.47 -47.89 -5.88
CA SER A 94 -17.06 -49.13 -6.40
C SER A 94 -17.95 -48.79 -7.58
N THR A 95 -17.41 -48.98 -8.77
CA THR A 95 -18.06 -49.53 -9.98
C THR A 95 -17.17 -49.16 -11.16
N ALA A 96 -16.13 -49.95 -11.40
CA ALA A 96 -15.39 -49.96 -12.67
C ALA A 96 -15.10 -51.42 -13.05
N LEU A 97 -16.17 -52.16 -13.35
CA LEU A 97 -16.12 -53.36 -14.19
C LEU A 97 -17.45 -53.48 -14.93
N LYS A 98 -17.44 -53.15 -16.22
CA LYS A 98 -18.13 -53.85 -17.30
C LYS A 98 -17.59 -53.37 -18.63
#